data_AF-A0AAD7FX08-F1
#
_entry.id   AF-A0AAD7FX08-F1
#
_cell.length_a   1.000
_cell.length_b   1.000
_cell.length_c   1.000
_cell.angle_alpha   90.00
_cell.angle_beta   90.00
_cell.angle_gamma   90.00
#
_symmetry.space_group_name_H-M   'P 1'
#
loop_
_entity.id
_entity.type
_entity.pdbx_description
1 polymer ?
#
loop_
_entity_poly.entity_id
_entity_poly.type
_entity_poly.pdbx_seq_one_letter_code
_entity_poly.pdbx_strand_id
1 'polypeptide(L)'
;MAFLAPPIQLASANPKKWDEEWEKTLATASSHPSFSPSAVRRGAPPSLEALQVYQWSTGFDGKHAGAKDDGILQQKELRRGLGLVQADIVVNALSEWDRFEAGWTTATPAARGDCVLAALSATCSSALNLNGARFMCAKELKVESHRNDAALLLKLVKEITDSASHEEPVYISHPVWDAIAANQRTSRTVSENEKLALAILLVTRNKLIAHVLEYVVRSVLGLPKPEIVVNKHYTNKKSDLRNSQPTELTPQLTAELGKAGAKQYLRAEREALKGLYSQWKQNCQTCKKPNETEARYSRCKRCWDTMQREVLYCSPACQKIDWKGGHKAICGQALKFKPDSESKPPAPDTPSLIGLAVTGYQRSPALLTQIKHINASPGYDYFIWANSVPIYFIFPHPPVRAAWRAAREKAFTTGDHDTVAAMFQFLIVSAQQSAAPSLGATDDVILRQMMAEYKFWDLERTVDETKAKTFNDSMQRPPLLSAAGFSMRQCQEYSEDIRVNGFVNVGIFTPS
;
A
#
# COMPACT_ATOMS: atom_id res chain seq x y z
N MET A 1 -23.81 11.75 24.71
CA MET A 1 -24.40 10.79 23.76
C MET A 1 -23.24 10.05 23.14
N ALA A 2 -23.14 8.75 23.36
CA ALA A 2 -22.19 7.90 22.68
C ALA A 2 -22.60 7.75 21.21
N PHE A 3 -21.66 7.95 20.30
CA PHE A 3 -21.89 7.71 18.88
C PHE A 3 -21.72 6.22 18.62
N LEU A 4 -22.83 5.47 18.67
CA LEU A 4 -22.82 4.04 18.40
C LEU A 4 -22.70 3.79 16.90
N ALA A 5 -21.70 3.02 16.51
CA ALA A 5 -21.59 2.51 15.16
C ALA A 5 -22.77 1.56 14.88
N PRO A 6 -23.41 1.63 13.70
CA PRO A 6 -24.35 0.61 13.25
C PRO A 6 -23.72 -0.79 13.30
N PRO A 7 -24.50 -1.83 13.66
CA PRO A 7 -24.00 -3.19 13.75
C PRO A 7 -23.34 -3.66 12.46
N ILE A 8 -22.17 -4.27 12.57
CA ILE A 8 -21.36 -4.65 11.40
C ILE A 8 -22.07 -5.66 10.48
N GLN A 9 -22.95 -6.53 11.00
CA GLN A 9 -23.71 -7.46 10.15
C GLN A 9 -24.73 -6.77 9.26
N LEU A 10 -25.19 -5.58 9.65
CA LEU A 10 -26.10 -4.83 8.80
C LEU A 10 -25.41 -4.41 7.51
N ALA A 11 -24.09 -4.17 7.54
CA ALA A 11 -23.31 -3.83 6.36
C ALA A 11 -23.38 -4.93 5.28
N SER A 12 -23.33 -6.21 5.66
CA SER A 12 -23.44 -7.31 4.69
C SER A 12 -24.89 -7.71 4.41
N ALA A 13 -25.77 -7.69 5.42
CA ALA A 13 -27.15 -8.15 5.29
C ALA A 13 -28.10 -7.14 4.62
N ASN A 14 -27.91 -5.84 4.89
CA ASN A 14 -28.71 -4.75 4.32
C ASN A 14 -27.86 -3.47 4.21
N PRO A 15 -26.99 -3.39 3.17
CA PRO A 15 -26.08 -2.26 2.98
C PRO A 15 -26.76 -0.89 3.02
N LYS A 16 -27.94 -0.75 2.40
CA LYS A 16 -28.67 0.53 2.34
C LYS A 16 -29.10 1.00 3.73
N LYS A 17 -29.73 0.12 4.52
CA LYS A 17 -30.14 0.46 5.88
C LYS A 17 -28.92 0.75 6.77
N TRP A 18 -27.84 0.00 6.63
CA TRP A 18 -26.58 0.26 7.34
C TRP A 18 -26.00 1.63 7.02
N ASP A 19 -26.03 2.03 5.75
CA ASP A 19 -25.61 3.35 5.28
C ASP A 19 -26.47 4.46 5.88
N GLU A 20 -27.80 4.32 5.81
CA GLU A 20 -28.76 5.27 6.40
C GLU A 20 -28.55 5.47 7.91
N GLU A 21 -28.31 4.39 8.66
CA GLU A 21 -28.00 4.46 10.08
C GLU A 21 -26.68 5.19 10.33
N TRP A 22 -25.66 4.96 9.50
CA TRP A 22 -24.41 5.71 9.56
C TRP A 22 -24.59 7.20 9.28
N GLU A 23 -25.33 7.56 8.23
CA GLU A 23 -25.59 8.96 7.88
C GLU A 23 -26.34 9.69 9.02
N LYS A 24 -27.27 9.02 9.69
CA LYS A 24 -27.92 9.55 10.91
C LYS A 24 -26.93 9.77 12.04
N THR A 25 -26.06 8.80 12.31
CA THR A 25 -25.00 8.92 13.34
C THR A 25 -24.04 10.05 13.03
N LEU A 26 -23.62 10.19 11.77
CA LEU A 26 -22.70 11.23 11.31
C LEU A 26 -23.32 12.64 11.34
N ALA A 27 -24.60 12.77 10.96
CA ALA A 27 -25.33 14.02 11.07
C ALA A 27 -25.42 14.49 12.54
N THR A 28 -25.73 13.55 13.45
CA THR A 28 -25.76 13.82 14.89
C THR A 28 -24.37 14.23 15.41
N ALA A 29 -23.32 13.52 15.00
CA ALA A 29 -21.94 13.79 15.43
C ALA A 29 -21.42 15.14 14.94
N SER A 30 -21.74 15.52 13.70
CA SER A 30 -21.34 16.80 13.12
C SER A 30 -21.92 18.01 13.86
N SER A 31 -23.06 17.83 14.53
CA SER A 31 -23.67 18.86 15.38
C SER A 31 -23.06 18.95 16.79
N HIS A 32 -22.23 17.99 17.19
CA HIS A 32 -21.70 17.92 18.55
C HIS A 32 -20.53 18.89 18.73
N PRO A 33 -20.49 19.67 19.83
CA PRO A 33 -19.44 20.67 20.08
C PRO A 33 -18.00 20.12 20.02
N SER A 34 -17.80 18.86 20.44
CA SER A 34 -16.49 18.19 20.41
C SER A 34 -15.92 17.98 19.00
N PHE A 35 -16.77 17.98 17.98
CA PHE A 35 -16.36 17.86 16.57
C PHE A 35 -16.40 19.20 15.82
N SER A 36 -16.70 20.30 16.52
CA SER A 36 -16.66 21.63 15.92
C SER A 36 -15.23 22.01 15.54
N PRO A 37 -14.99 22.60 14.35
CA PRO A 37 -13.69 23.18 13.98
C PRO A 37 -13.15 24.16 15.04
N SER A 38 -14.04 24.83 15.77
CA SER A 38 -13.70 25.76 16.86
C SER A 38 -13.13 25.05 18.09
N ALA A 39 -13.58 23.83 18.39
CA ALA A 39 -13.03 23.02 19.48
C ALA A 39 -11.61 22.54 19.13
N VAL A 40 -11.42 22.08 17.89
CA VAL A 40 -10.10 21.66 17.37
C VAL A 40 -9.11 22.82 17.35
N ARG A 41 -9.53 24.03 16.96
CA ARG A 41 -8.69 25.24 16.97
C ARG A 41 -8.26 25.68 18.36
N ARG A 42 -9.06 25.41 19.40
CA ARG A 42 -8.71 25.75 20.79
C ARG A 42 -7.70 24.78 21.41
N GLY A 43 -7.16 23.83 20.63
CA GLY A 43 -6.24 22.82 21.15
C GLY A 43 -6.88 21.90 22.18
N ALA A 44 -8.21 21.91 22.31
CA ALA A 44 -8.91 20.86 23.02
C ALA A 44 -8.66 19.59 22.21
N PRO A 45 -8.00 18.56 22.78
CA PRO A 45 -7.83 17.30 22.07
C PRO A 45 -9.22 16.85 21.58
N PRO A 46 -9.32 16.17 20.41
CA PRO A 46 -10.57 15.47 20.08
C PRO A 46 -10.97 14.72 21.35
N SER A 47 -12.19 14.99 21.83
CA SER A 47 -12.56 14.65 23.21
C SER A 47 -12.15 13.20 23.49
N LEU A 48 -11.80 12.90 24.74
CA LEU A 48 -11.49 11.54 25.20
C LEU A 48 -12.45 10.49 24.61
N GLU A 49 -13.68 10.88 24.29
CA GLU A 49 -14.71 10.15 23.56
C GLU A 49 -14.30 9.66 22.16
N ALA A 50 -13.61 10.44 21.32
CA ALA A 50 -13.12 9.98 20.01
C ALA A 50 -12.01 8.93 20.16
N LEU A 51 -11.14 9.10 21.17
CA LEU A 51 -10.17 8.10 21.57
C LEU A 51 -10.84 6.89 22.24
N GLN A 52 -11.97 7.04 22.93
CA GLN A 52 -12.74 5.93 23.51
C GLN A 52 -13.46 5.11 22.44
N VAL A 53 -14.04 5.75 21.42
CA VAL A 53 -14.57 5.05 20.22
C VAL A 53 -13.45 4.26 19.54
N TYR A 54 -12.25 4.82 19.50
CA TYR A 54 -11.06 4.13 19.00
C TYR A 54 -10.63 2.95 19.88
N GLN A 55 -10.46 3.15 21.19
CA GLN A 55 -10.13 2.10 22.18
C GLN A 55 -11.13 0.94 22.09
N TRP A 56 -12.41 1.24 21.84
CA TRP A 56 -13.44 0.24 21.58
C TRP A 56 -13.21 -0.53 20.27
N SER A 57 -12.97 0.19 19.17
CA SER A 57 -12.82 -0.42 17.84
C SER A 57 -11.54 -1.26 17.68
N THR A 58 -10.50 -1.00 18.48
CA THR A 58 -9.20 -1.69 18.38
C THR A 58 -8.89 -2.60 19.56
N GLY A 59 -9.69 -2.54 20.63
CA GLY A 59 -9.43 -3.29 21.87
C GLY A 59 -8.18 -2.80 22.62
N PHE A 60 -7.62 -1.65 22.24
CA PHE A 60 -6.44 -1.07 22.87
C PHE A 60 -6.84 -0.42 24.20
N ASP A 61 -6.74 -1.15 25.30
CA ASP A 61 -7.07 -0.60 26.63
C ASP A 61 -5.94 0.27 27.22
N GLY A 62 -4.70 0.10 26.74
CA GLY A 62 -3.51 0.78 27.26
C GLY A 62 -3.18 0.43 28.72
N LYS A 63 -3.91 -0.51 29.34
CA LYS A 63 -3.90 -0.77 30.78
C LYS A 63 -2.99 -1.93 31.18
N HIS A 64 -2.69 -2.86 30.28
CA HIS A 64 -1.86 -4.02 30.59
C HIS A 64 -0.38 -3.84 30.23
N ALA A 65 0.49 -4.58 30.93
CA ALA A 65 1.91 -4.64 30.62
C ALA A 65 2.08 -5.20 29.21
N GLY A 66 2.67 -4.42 28.30
CA GLY A 66 2.82 -4.76 26.88
C GLY A 66 1.85 -4.03 25.94
N ALA A 67 0.79 -3.39 26.45
CA ALA A 67 -0.21 -2.73 25.60
C ALA A 67 0.42 -1.75 24.59
N LYS A 68 1.36 -0.92 25.05
CA LYS A 68 2.10 0.01 24.17
C LYS A 68 2.83 -0.70 23.03
N ASP A 69 3.49 -1.83 23.30
CA ASP A 69 4.20 -2.59 22.29
C ASP A 69 3.25 -3.22 21.28
N ASP A 70 2.11 -3.72 21.73
CA ASP A 70 1.04 -4.24 20.88
C ASP A 70 0.46 -3.15 19.98
N GLY A 71 0.23 -1.94 20.53
CA GLY A 71 -0.21 -0.80 19.73
C GLY A 71 0.81 -0.39 18.67
N ILE A 72 2.11 -0.37 19.01
CA ILE A 72 3.18 -0.06 18.04
C ILE A 72 3.22 -1.11 16.93
N LEU A 73 3.10 -2.40 17.29
CA LEU A 73 3.06 -3.48 16.31
C LEU A 73 1.82 -3.38 15.42
N GLN A 74 0.65 -3.12 16.01
CA GLN A 74 -0.60 -2.93 15.31
C GLN A 74 -0.50 -1.75 14.34
N GLN A 75 0.06 -0.61 14.75
CA GLN A 75 0.30 0.54 13.89
C GLN A 75 1.15 0.17 12.69
N LYS A 76 2.27 -0.54 12.91
CA LYS A 76 3.17 -0.97 11.84
C LYS A 76 2.50 -1.93 10.86
N GLU A 77 1.74 -2.90 11.36
CA GLU A 77 1.03 -3.86 10.50
C GLU A 77 -0.11 -3.21 9.72
N LEU A 78 -0.85 -2.28 10.33
CA LEU A 78 -1.86 -1.49 9.62
C LEU A 78 -1.22 -0.61 8.56
N ARG A 79 -0.08 0.02 8.86
CA ARG A 79 0.67 0.87 7.92
C ARG A 79 1.19 0.05 6.74
N ARG A 80 1.79 -1.11 7.01
CA ARG A 80 2.20 -2.05 5.97
C ARG A 80 1.02 -2.50 5.12
N GLY A 81 -0.10 -2.86 5.77
CA GLY A 81 -1.33 -3.25 5.07
C GLY A 81 -1.88 -2.14 4.18
N LEU A 82 -1.88 -0.89 4.65
CA LEU A 82 -2.28 0.27 3.86
C LEU A 82 -1.40 0.43 2.62
N GLY A 83 -0.07 0.34 2.78
CA GLY A 83 0.87 0.45 1.66
C GLY A 83 0.66 -0.64 0.59
N LEU A 84 0.34 -1.86 1.00
CA LEU A 84 0.02 -2.95 0.07
C LEU A 84 -1.24 -2.67 -0.74
N VAL A 85 -2.33 -2.25 -0.08
CA VAL A 85 -3.59 -1.93 -0.77
C VAL A 85 -3.42 -0.75 -1.72
N GLN A 86 -2.64 0.26 -1.32
CA GLN A 86 -2.33 1.39 -2.19
C GLN A 86 -1.47 0.98 -3.39
N ALA A 87 -0.51 0.07 -3.20
CA ALA A 87 0.25 -0.48 -4.32
C ALA A 87 -0.67 -1.24 -5.30
N ASP A 88 -1.65 -2.00 -4.80
CA ASP A 88 -2.63 -2.68 -5.65
C ASP A 88 -3.53 -1.68 -6.41
N ILE A 89 -3.94 -0.57 -5.77
CA ILE A 89 -4.63 0.53 -6.46
C ILE A 89 -3.75 1.09 -7.56
N VAL A 90 -2.49 1.40 -7.27
CA VAL A 90 -1.55 1.97 -8.25
C VAL A 90 -1.40 1.05 -9.45
N VAL A 91 -1.17 -0.24 -9.23
CA VAL A 91 -1.02 -1.23 -10.29
C VAL A 91 -2.28 -1.28 -11.16
N ASN A 92 -3.46 -1.43 -10.56
CA ASN A 92 -4.70 -1.57 -11.32
C ASN A 92 -5.15 -0.26 -11.97
N ALA A 93 -5.05 0.87 -11.27
CA ALA A 93 -5.51 2.16 -11.74
C ALA A 93 -4.56 2.78 -12.76
N LEU A 94 -3.23 2.70 -12.61
CA LEU A 94 -2.31 3.27 -13.59
C LEU A 94 -2.22 2.46 -14.88
N SER A 95 -2.34 1.13 -14.80
CA SER A 95 -2.29 0.28 -16.00
C SER A 95 -3.52 0.45 -16.90
N GLU A 96 -4.67 0.75 -16.31
CA GLU A 96 -5.96 0.85 -17.00
C GLU A 96 -6.64 2.21 -16.72
N TRP A 97 -5.86 3.28 -16.54
CA TRP A 97 -6.37 4.58 -16.07
C TRP A 97 -7.49 5.11 -16.97
N ASP A 98 -7.24 5.18 -18.28
CA ASP A 98 -8.20 5.71 -19.24
C ASP A 98 -9.50 4.91 -19.25
N ARG A 99 -9.38 3.57 -19.14
CA ARG A 99 -10.53 2.67 -19.07
C ARG A 99 -11.31 2.83 -17.77
N PHE A 100 -10.61 2.95 -16.64
CA PHE A 100 -11.22 3.20 -15.34
C PHE A 100 -11.91 4.56 -15.30
N GLU A 101 -11.23 5.63 -15.71
CA GLU A 101 -11.75 7.00 -15.73
C GLU A 101 -12.96 7.11 -16.67
N ALA A 102 -12.88 6.56 -17.88
CA ALA A 102 -14.02 6.52 -18.80
C ALA A 102 -15.19 5.71 -18.24
N GLY A 103 -14.92 4.52 -17.69
CA GLY A 103 -15.95 3.67 -17.10
C GLY A 103 -16.65 4.33 -15.91
N TRP A 104 -15.90 5.01 -15.05
CA TRP A 104 -16.44 5.70 -13.88
C TRP A 104 -17.20 6.98 -14.23
N THR A 105 -16.68 7.79 -15.16
CA THR A 105 -17.31 9.05 -15.59
C THR A 105 -18.61 8.81 -16.37
N THR A 106 -18.65 7.77 -17.20
CA THR A 106 -19.83 7.40 -17.99
C THR A 106 -20.88 6.63 -17.19
N ALA A 107 -20.52 6.05 -16.04
CA ALA A 107 -21.47 5.39 -15.15
C ALA A 107 -22.57 6.36 -14.69
N THR A 108 -23.82 5.87 -14.68
CA THR A 108 -24.95 6.67 -14.19
C THR A 108 -24.77 7.00 -12.70
N PRO A 109 -25.35 8.10 -12.19
CA PRO A 109 -25.31 8.42 -10.77
C PRO A 109 -25.76 7.24 -9.88
N ALA A 110 -26.83 6.55 -10.26
CA ALA A 110 -27.31 5.36 -9.54
C ALA A 110 -26.25 4.24 -9.50
N ALA A 111 -25.63 3.92 -10.64
CA ALA A 111 -24.58 2.90 -10.71
C ALA A 111 -23.35 3.25 -9.85
N ARG A 112 -22.94 4.53 -9.83
CA ARG A 112 -21.85 5.01 -8.96
C ARG A 112 -22.20 4.86 -7.49
N GLY A 113 -23.41 5.26 -7.11
CA GLY A 113 -23.93 5.13 -5.74
C GLY A 113 -23.96 3.67 -5.28
N ASP A 114 -24.49 2.77 -6.10
CA ASP A 114 -24.55 1.33 -5.80
C ASP A 114 -23.14 0.71 -5.70
N CYS A 115 -22.21 1.10 -6.57
CA CYS A 115 -20.83 0.62 -6.54
C CYS A 115 -20.10 1.05 -5.26
N VAL A 116 -20.19 2.33 -4.89
CA VAL A 116 -19.56 2.85 -3.67
C VAL A 116 -20.19 2.25 -2.41
N LEU A 117 -21.51 2.10 -2.40
CA LEU A 117 -22.22 1.45 -1.29
C LEU A 117 -21.77 0.00 -1.13
N ALA A 118 -21.69 -0.76 -2.22
CA ALA A 118 -21.22 -2.15 -2.19
C ALA A 118 -19.76 -2.25 -1.71
N ALA A 119 -18.90 -1.33 -2.15
CA ALA A 119 -17.49 -1.26 -1.73
C ALA A 119 -17.35 -0.96 -0.23
N LEU A 120 -18.09 0.05 0.25
CA LEU A 120 -18.12 0.43 1.67
C LEU A 120 -18.66 -0.70 2.54
N SER A 121 -19.79 -1.28 2.15
CA SER A 121 -20.44 -2.29 2.95
C SER A 121 -19.60 -3.57 3.03
N ALA A 122 -19.00 -4.00 1.92
CA ALA A 122 -18.06 -5.12 1.91
C ALA A 122 -16.86 -4.86 2.83
N THR A 123 -16.23 -3.68 2.72
CA THR A 123 -15.04 -3.31 3.50
C THR A 123 -15.33 -3.14 4.99
N CYS A 124 -16.43 -2.48 5.35
CA CYS A 124 -16.80 -2.32 6.74
C CYS A 124 -17.30 -3.63 7.34
N SER A 125 -17.92 -4.52 6.55
CA SER A 125 -18.34 -5.84 7.05
C SER A 125 -17.18 -6.79 7.33
N SER A 126 -15.97 -6.53 6.80
CA SER A 126 -14.83 -7.45 6.98
C SER A 126 -14.10 -7.26 8.31
N ALA A 127 -14.16 -6.06 8.93
CA ALA A 127 -13.48 -5.84 10.20
C ALA A 127 -14.12 -4.71 11.03
N LEU A 128 -14.21 -4.91 12.35
CA LEU A 128 -14.81 -3.93 13.27
C LEU A 128 -14.10 -2.57 13.25
N ASN A 129 -12.77 -2.56 13.20
CA ASN A 129 -12.01 -1.32 13.14
C ASN A 129 -12.26 -0.56 11.83
N LEU A 130 -12.50 -1.25 10.72
CA LEU A 130 -12.89 -0.64 9.45
C LEU A 130 -14.33 -0.12 9.48
N ASN A 131 -15.27 -0.84 10.11
CA ASN A 131 -16.62 -0.31 10.36
C ASN A 131 -16.56 0.98 11.20
N GLY A 132 -15.85 0.96 12.33
CA GLY A 132 -15.68 2.12 13.19
C GLY A 132 -14.97 3.30 12.48
N ALA A 133 -14.01 3.01 11.61
CA ALA A 133 -13.29 4.04 10.85
C ALA A 133 -14.17 4.82 9.87
N ARG A 134 -15.37 4.32 9.54
CA ARG A 134 -16.34 5.05 8.71
C ARG A 134 -16.70 6.40 9.31
N PHE A 135 -16.74 6.49 10.64
CA PHE A 135 -16.94 7.75 11.35
C PHE A 135 -15.95 8.85 10.93
N MET A 136 -14.71 8.46 10.61
CA MET A 136 -13.62 9.38 10.25
C MET A 136 -13.54 9.70 8.75
N CYS A 137 -14.36 9.03 7.93
CA CYS A 137 -14.35 9.12 6.47
C CYS A 137 -15.65 9.71 5.91
N ALA A 138 -16.42 10.41 6.75
CA ALA A 138 -17.76 10.92 6.43
C ALA A 138 -17.78 11.87 5.22
N LYS A 139 -16.65 12.54 4.93
CA LYS A 139 -16.54 13.45 3.78
C LYS A 139 -16.05 12.70 2.54
N GLU A 140 -15.02 11.89 2.70
CA GLU A 140 -14.31 11.22 1.62
C GLU A 140 -15.10 10.05 1.04
N LEU A 141 -15.94 9.39 1.83
CA LEU A 141 -16.65 8.17 1.43
C LEU A 141 -18.18 8.30 1.53
N LYS A 142 -18.71 9.52 1.48
CA LYS A 142 -20.16 9.72 1.44
C LYS A 142 -20.74 9.22 0.13
N VAL A 143 -21.62 8.22 0.19
CA VAL A 143 -22.23 7.59 -1.00
C VAL A 143 -22.89 8.62 -1.90
N GLU A 144 -23.70 9.51 -1.33
CA GLU A 144 -24.44 10.53 -2.09
C GLU A 144 -23.50 11.55 -2.77
N SER A 145 -22.32 11.83 -2.22
CA SER A 145 -21.34 12.72 -2.87
C SER A 145 -20.79 12.08 -4.14
N HIS A 146 -20.36 10.83 -4.08
CA HIS A 146 -19.80 10.10 -5.24
C HIS A 146 -20.85 9.70 -6.28
N ARG A 147 -22.10 9.52 -5.84
CA ARG A 147 -23.25 9.37 -6.73
C ARG A 147 -23.35 10.56 -7.68
N ASN A 148 -23.29 11.76 -7.12
CA ASN A 148 -23.55 13.00 -7.84
C ASN A 148 -22.31 13.59 -8.51
N ASP A 149 -21.12 13.33 -8.00
CA ASP A 149 -19.87 13.86 -8.52
C ASP A 149 -18.80 12.77 -8.70
N ALA A 150 -18.57 12.39 -9.97
CA ALA A 150 -17.56 11.41 -10.33
C ALA A 150 -16.13 11.89 -10.04
N ALA A 151 -15.88 13.20 -10.07
CA ALA A 151 -14.53 13.76 -9.94
C ALA A 151 -13.97 13.57 -8.52
N LEU A 152 -14.83 13.45 -7.50
CA LEU A 152 -14.40 13.22 -6.12
C LEU A 152 -13.66 11.89 -5.96
N LEU A 153 -14.19 10.79 -6.51
CA LEU A 153 -13.53 9.49 -6.44
C LEU A 153 -12.22 9.50 -7.25
N LEU A 154 -12.24 10.06 -8.47
CA LEU A 154 -11.04 10.14 -9.32
C LEU A 154 -9.93 10.94 -8.65
N LYS A 155 -10.26 12.03 -7.95
CA LYS A 155 -9.30 12.81 -7.18
C LYS A 155 -8.65 11.98 -6.08
N LEU A 156 -9.42 11.17 -5.35
CA LEU A 156 -8.89 10.29 -4.30
C LEU A 156 -7.97 9.22 -4.86
N VAL A 157 -8.31 8.62 -6.02
CA VAL A 157 -7.44 7.66 -6.69
C VAL A 157 -6.15 8.35 -7.15
N LYS A 158 -6.24 9.53 -7.79
CA LYS A 158 -5.08 10.33 -8.20
C LYS A 158 -4.14 10.68 -7.05
N GLU A 159 -4.68 11.05 -5.89
CA GLU A 159 -3.86 11.35 -4.70
C GLU A 159 -3.01 10.15 -4.26
N ILE A 160 -3.53 8.93 -4.40
CA ILE A 160 -2.79 7.68 -4.13
C ILE A 160 -1.79 7.38 -5.26
N THR A 161 -2.18 7.54 -6.53
CA THR A 161 -1.34 7.16 -7.67
C THR A 161 -0.22 8.15 -7.97
N ASP A 162 -0.44 9.45 -7.73
CA ASP A 162 0.52 10.52 -8.02
C ASP A 162 1.63 10.59 -6.97
N SER A 163 1.38 10.01 -5.79
CA SER A 163 2.36 9.90 -4.72
C SER A 163 3.42 8.86 -5.09
N ALA A 164 4.45 9.33 -5.81
CA ALA A 164 5.54 8.55 -6.40
C ALA A 164 6.43 7.75 -5.42
N SER A 165 6.08 7.69 -4.12
CA SER A 165 6.88 7.01 -3.10
C SER A 165 6.13 5.84 -2.45
N HIS A 166 6.27 4.61 -2.99
CA HIS A 166 5.70 3.40 -2.38
C HIS A 166 6.40 2.93 -1.10
N GLU A 167 7.42 3.65 -0.60
CA GLU A 167 8.07 3.32 0.68
C GLU A 167 7.17 3.64 1.87
N GLU A 168 6.38 4.71 1.77
CA GLU A 168 5.48 5.13 2.83
C GLU A 168 4.05 5.22 2.29
N PRO A 169 3.05 4.68 3.02
CA PRO A 169 1.68 4.82 2.59
C PRO A 169 1.25 6.28 2.54
N VAL A 170 0.42 6.59 1.54
CA VAL A 170 -0.18 7.92 1.36
C VAL A 170 -1.29 8.11 2.38
N TYR A 171 -1.31 9.26 3.04
CA TYR A 171 -2.41 9.65 3.92
C TYR A 171 -3.22 10.74 3.23
N ILE A 172 -4.46 10.41 2.85
CA ILE A 172 -5.41 11.33 2.24
C ILE A 172 -5.65 12.51 3.17
N SER A 173 -5.36 13.72 2.69
CA SER A 173 -5.46 14.94 3.50
C SER A 173 -6.88 15.18 3.98
N HIS A 174 -7.01 15.60 5.24
CA HIS A 174 -8.27 16.07 5.80
C HIS A 174 -8.03 17.17 6.83
N PRO A 175 -8.58 18.39 6.63
CA PRO A 175 -8.22 19.55 7.46
C PRO A 175 -8.34 19.33 8.96
N VAL A 176 -9.38 18.61 9.41
CA VAL A 176 -9.58 18.34 10.84
C VAL A 176 -8.53 17.37 11.38
N TRP A 177 -8.26 16.29 10.65
CA TRP A 177 -7.34 15.24 11.10
C TRP A 177 -5.89 15.71 11.01
N ASP A 178 -5.57 16.49 9.99
CA ASP A 178 -4.27 17.10 9.79
C ASP A 178 -3.97 18.13 10.90
N ALA A 179 -4.96 18.94 11.28
CA ALA A 179 -4.83 19.86 12.42
C ALA A 179 -4.62 19.12 13.75
N ILE A 180 -5.37 18.04 14.00
CA ILE A 180 -5.20 17.20 15.20
C ILE A 180 -3.79 16.59 15.23
N ALA A 181 -3.33 16.03 14.11
CA ALA A 181 -1.99 15.45 14.00
C ALA A 181 -0.88 16.49 14.20
N ALA A 182 -1.02 17.68 13.60
CA ALA A 182 -0.08 18.77 13.77
C ALA A 182 0.01 19.23 15.24
N ASN A 183 -1.14 19.38 15.90
CA ASN A 183 -1.21 19.77 17.31
C ASN A 183 -0.57 18.71 18.23
N GLN A 184 -0.79 17.42 17.96
CA GLN A 184 -0.16 16.36 18.77
C GLN A 184 1.35 16.25 18.58
N ARG A 185 1.87 16.57 17.39
CA ARG A 185 3.33 16.57 17.13
C ARG A 185 4.05 17.65 17.92
N THR A 186 3.45 18.82 18.08
CA THR A 186 4.07 19.97 18.77
C THR A 186 3.76 20.00 20.26
N SER A 187 2.68 19.37 20.70
CA SER A 187 2.28 19.36 22.11
C SER A 187 3.20 18.51 22.98
N ARG A 188 3.70 19.12 24.06
CA ARG A 188 4.44 18.44 25.13
C ARG A 188 3.53 17.76 26.15
N THR A 189 2.24 18.08 26.16
CA THR A 189 1.28 17.56 27.14
C THR A 189 0.62 16.26 26.68
N VAL A 190 0.70 15.94 25.38
CA VAL A 190 0.13 14.72 24.81
C VAL A 190 1.07 13.54 25.09
N SER A 191 0.53 12.52 25.75
CA SER A 191 1.26 11.30 26.08
C SER A 191 1.61 10.49 24.82
N GLU A 192 2.66 9.67 24.91
CA GLU A 192 3.06 8.78 23.81
C GLU A 192 1.96 7.78 23.42
N ASN A 193 1.10 7.39 24.37
CA ASN A 193 -0.02 6.51 24.09
C ASN A 193 -1.12 7.21 23.28
N GLU A 194 -1.38 8.50 23.54
CA GLU A 194 -2.32 9.28 22.74
C GLU A 194 -1.79 9.52 21.32
N LYS A 195 -0.50 9.78 21.17
CA LYS A 195 0.15 9.89 19.84
C LYS A 195 0.05 8.58 19.07
N LEU A 196 0.30 7.45 19.72
CA LEU A 196 0.18 6.12 19.13
C LEU A 196 -1.27 5.82 18.73
N ALA A 197 -2.24 6.13 19.60
CA ALA A 197 -3.65 5.94 19.29
C ALA A 197 -4.09 6.79 18.08
N LEU A 198 -3.67 8.05 18.00
CA LEU A 198 -3.92 8.87 16.82
C LEU A 198 -3.26 8.29 15.56
N ALA A 199 -2.00 7.84 15.64
CA ALA A 199 -1.33 7.23 14.50
C ALA A 199 -2.09 6.00 13.98
N ILE A 200 -2.61 5.16 14.89
CA ILE A 200 -3.43 4.02 14.48
C ILE A 200 -4.80 4.45 13.91
N LEU A 201 -5.42 5.50 14.44
CA LEU A 201 -6.64 6.07 13.87
C LEU A 201 -6.44 6.54 12.43
N LEU A 202 -5.39 7.33 12.20
CA LEU A 202 -5.10 7.89 10.88
C LEU A 202 -4.80 6.79 9.85
N VAL A 203 -4.04 5.76 10.22
CA VAL A 203 -3.78 4.64 9.31
C VAL A 203 -5.04 3.80 9.06
N THR A 204 -5.89 3.60 10.07
CA THR A 204 -7.14 2.83 9.89
C THR A 204 -8.13 3.60 9.01
N ARG A 205 -8.26 4.92 9.19
CA ARG A 205 -9.03 5.80 8.31
C ARG A 205 -8.60 5.64 6.86
N ASN A 206 -7.30 5.80 6.60
CA ASN A 206 -6.76 5.70 5.24
C ASN A 206 -6.84 4.29 4.67
N LYS A 207 -6.78 3.26 5.53
CA LYS A 207 -6.99 1.86 5.12
C LYS A 207 -8.42 1.60 4.67
N LEU A 208 -9.41 2.16 5.35
CA LEU A 208 -10.80 2.10 4.88
C LEU A 208 -10.95 2.77 3.51
N ILE A 209 -10.42 3.99 3.36
CA ILE A 209 -10.47 4.71 2.08
C ILE A 209 -9.82 3.89 0.97
N ALA A 210 -8.60 3.38 1.19
CA ALA A 210 -7.88 2.59 0.19
C ALA A 210 -8.63 1.31 -0.20
N HIS A 211 -9.16 0.53 0.74
CA HIS A 211 -9.91 -0.68 0.39
C HIS A 211 -11.19 -0.38 -0.41
N VAL A 212 -11.89 0.72 -0.09
CA VAL A 212 -13.07 1.14 -0.84
C VAL A 212 -12.69 1.54 -2.27
N LEU A 213 -11.62 2.31 -2.43
CA LEU A 213 -11.12 2.71 -3.75
C LEU A 213 -10.66 1.49 -4.57
N GLU A 214 -9.91 0.56 -3.97
CA GLU A 214 -9.48 -0.68 -4.61
C GLU A 214 -10.68 -1.49 -5.11
N TYR A 215 -11.71 -1.64 -4.28
CA TYR A 215 -12.93 -2.34 -4.64
C TYR A 215 -13.64 -1.66 -5.83
N VAL A 216 -13.78 -0.34 -5.80
CA VAL A 216 -14.43 0.42 -6.89
C VAL A 216 -13.63 0.30 -8.18
N VAL A 217 -12.31 0.51 -8.14
CA VAL A 217 -11.42 0.36 -9.31
C VAL A 217 -11.57 -1.04 -9.91
N ARG A 218 -11.43 -2.09 -9.10
CA ARG A 218 -11.59 -3.47 -9.57
C ARG A 218 -12.99 -3.73 -10.15
N SER A 219 -14.03 -3.22 -9.52
CA SER A 219 -15.41 -3.40 -9.99
C SER A 219 -15.66 -2.75 -11.35
N VAL A 220 -15.19 -1.51 -11.54
CA VAL A 220 -15.30 -0.78 -12.82
C VAL A 220 -14.50 -1.47 -13.93
N LEU A 221 -13.32 -2.02 -13.60
CA LEU A 221 -12.48 -2.74 -14.55
C LEU A 221 -12.93 -4.19 -14.81
N GLY A 222 -13.94 -4.69 -14.10
CA GLY A 222 -14.41 -6.08 -14.20
C GLY A 222 -13.43 -7.10 -13.61
N LEU A 223 -12.56 -6.68 -12.69
CA LEU A 223 -11.60 -7.53 -11.99
C LEU A 223 -12.27 -8.22 -10.79
N PRO A 224 -11.71 -9.36 -10.33
CA PRO A 224 -12.15 -9.99 -9.09
C PRO A 224 -12.09 -9.00 -7.92
N LYS A 225 -13.13 -9.02 -7.08
CA LYS A 225 -13.21 -8.19 -5.88
C LYS A 225 -12.05 -8.49 -4.91
N PRO A 226 -11.54 -7.50 -4.18
CA PRO A 226 -10.43 -7.73 -3.27
C PRO A 226 -10.86 -8.62 -2.09
N GLU A 227 -10.04 -9.61 -1.74
CA GLU A 227 -10.20 -10.39 -0.50
C GLU A 227 -9.55 -9.60 0.64
N ILE A 228 -10.37 -9.08 1.56
CA ILE A 228 -9.84 -8.40 2.75
C ILE A 228 -9.48 -9.45 3.79
N VAL A 229 -8.21 -9.84 3.79
CA VAL A 229 -7.69 -10.80 4.77
C VAL A 229 -7.54 -10.12 6.13
N VAL A 230 -8.33 -10.59 7.11
CA VAL A 230 -8.17 -10.18 8.50
C VAL A 230 -7.18 -11.11 9.19
N ASN A 231 -6.05 -10.52 9.59
CA ASN A 231 -5.04 -11.25 10.34
C ASN A 231 -5.50 -11.48 11.76
N LYS A 232 -5.50 -12.74 12.20
CA LYS A 232 -5.62 -13.05 13.62
C LYS A 232 -4.36 -12.63 14.35
N HIS A 233 -4.46 -11.62 15.21
CA HIS A 233 -3.50 -11.43 16.29
C HIS A 233 -4.01 -12.22 17.49
N TYR A 234 -3.28 -13.25 17.90
CA TYR A 234 -3.61 -14.04 19.06
C TYR A 234 -3.28 -13.23 20.31
N THR A 235 -4.26 -12.50 20.84
CA THR A 235 -4.22 -12.16 22.26
C THR A 235 -4.46 -13.46 23.04
N ASN A 236 -3.72 -13.65 24.13
CA ASN A 236 -3.60 -14.93 24.83
C ASN A 236 -4.86 -15.38 25.59
N LYS A 237 -6.06 -14.99 25.16
CA LYS A 237 -7.26 -15.09 25.95
C LYS A 237 -8.44 -15.52 25.08
N LYS A 238 -8.72 -16.82 25.09
CA LYS A 238 -10.12 -17.31 24.97
C LYS A 238 -11.05 -16.61 25.97
N SER A 239 -10.50 -16.05 27.05
CA SER A 239 -11.21 -15.17 27.96
C SER A 239 -11.47 -13.78 27.41
N ASP A 240 -10.77 -13.26 26.38
CA ASP A 240 -11.05 -11.93 25.84
C ASP A 240 -12.35 -11.96 25.06
N LEU A 241 -12.62 -12.93 24.19
CA LEU A 241 -13.96 -13.04 23.58
C LEU A 241 -15.13 -13.12 24.59
N ARG A 242 -14.88 -13.64 25.80
CA ARG A 242 -15.85 -13.74 26.91
C ARG A 242 -15.84 -12.51 27.85
N ASN A 243 -14.71 -11.84 28.03
CA ASN A 243 -14.46 -10.77 29.02
C ASN A 243 -14.17 -9.41 28.37
N SER A 244 -13.92 -9.35 27.07
CA SER A 244 -13.87 -8.15 26.22
C SER A 244 -15.27 -7.66 25.89
N GLN A 245 -16.30 -8.16 26.59
CA GLN A 245 -17.46 -7.31 26.77
C GLN A 245 -16.91 -6.01 27.36
N PRO A 246 -17.12 -4.88 26.70
CA PRO A 246 -16.82 -3.60 27.30
C PRO A 246 -17.81 -3.43 28.46
N THR A 247 -17.46 -3.96 29.63
CA THR A 247 -18.13 -3.69 30.89
C THR A 247 -18.24 -2.18 31.08
N GLU A 248 -17.27 -1.43 30.55
CA GLU A 248 -17.23 0.04 30.52
C GLU A 248 -18.31 0.69 29.63
N LEU A 249 -18.78 0.03 28.55
CA LEU A 249 -19.83 0.59 27.67
C LEU A 249 -21.24 0.17 28.08
N THR A 250 -21.36 -0.85 28.94
CA THR A 250 -22.67 -1.32 29.40
C THR A 250 -23.52 -0.18 30.00
N PRO A 251 -22.96 0.75 30.80
CA PRO A 251 -23.70 1.92 31.29
C PRO A 251 -24.17 2.86 30.17
N GLN A 252 -23.32 3.17 29.19
CA GLN A 252 -23.63 4.11 28.10
C GLN A 252 -24.69 3.52 27.16
N LEU A 253 -24.50 2.26 26.73
CA LEU A 253 -25.48 1.52 25.95
C LEU A 253 -26.81 1.40 26.71
N THR A 254 -26.77 1.17 28.02
CA THR A 254 -27.97 1.09 28.85
C THR A 254 -28.67 2.44 28.97
N ALA A 255 -27.93 3.55 29.05
CA ALA A 255 -28.49 4.89 29.08
C ALA A 255 -29.20 5.26 27.77
N GLU A 256 -28.67 4.81 26.63
CA GLU A 256 -29.20 5.17 25.31
C GLU A 256 -30.27 4.21 24.78
N LEU A 257 -30.09 2.90 25.00
CA LEU A 257 -30.95 1.85 24.43
C LEU A 257 -31.83 1.17 25.49
N GLY A 258 -31.66 1.53 26.77
CA GLY A 258 -32.20 0.76 27.89
C GLY A 258 -31.46 -0.58 28.08
N LYS A 259 -31.70 -1.24 29.21
CA LYS A 259 -31.04 -2.53 29.56
C LYS A 259 -31.28 -3.61 28.50
N ALA A 260 -32.51 -3.70 27.98
CA ALA A 260 -32.89 -4.69 26.98
C ALA A 260 -32.22 -4.43 25.63
N GLY A 261 -32.24 -3.17 25.15
CA GLY A 261 -31.61 -2.78 23.90
C GLY A 261 -30.09 -2.94 23.94
N ALA A 262 -29.44 -2.52 25.04
CA ALA A 262 -28.01 -2.75 25.26
C ALA A 262 -27.63 -4.24 25.20
N LYS A 263 -28.42 -5.10 25.86
CA LYS A 263 -28.21 -6.55 25.84
C LYS A 263 -28.37 -7.13 24.43
N GLN A 264 -29.38 -6.67 23.67
CA GLN A 264 -29.60 -7.11 22.29
C GLN A 264 -28.46 -6.66 21.37
N TYR A 265 -28.03 -5.40 21.48
CA TYR A 265 -26.90 -4.85 20.73
C TYR A 265 -25.61 -5.66 20.99
N LEU A 266 -25.26 -5.87 22.26
CA LEU A 266 -24.07 -6.65 22.64
C LEU A 266 -24.14 -8.12 22.17
N ARG A 267 -25.34 -8.70 22.13
CA ARG A 267 -25.55 -10.05 21.58
C ARG A 267 -25.31 -10.05 20.07
N ALA A 268 -25.84 -9.07 19.34
CA ALA A 268 -25.63 -8.95 17.91
C ALA A 268 -24.13 -8.77 17.62
N GLU A 269 -23.46 -7.80 18.24
CA GLU A 269 -22.01 -7.58 18.08
C GLU A 269 -21.18 -8.85 18.35
N ARG A 270 -21.53 -9.62 19.38
CA ARG A 270 -20.86 -10.90 19.67
C ARG A 270 -21.04 -11.93 18.56
N GLU A 271 -22.25 -12.08 18.01
CA GLU A 271 -22.46 -13.01 16.90
C GLU A 271 -21.72 -12.54 15.63
N ALA A 272 -21.62 -11.22 15.40
CA ALA A 272 -20.81 -10.64 14.32
C ALA A 272 -19.36 -11.06 14.46
N LEU A 273 -18.82 -10.83 15.64
CA LEU A 273 -17.46 -11.15 16.00
C LEU A 273 -17.17 -12.62 15.77
N LYS A 274 -18.04 -13.53 16.20
CA LYS A 274 -17.89 -14.97 15.93
C LYS A 274 -17.77 -15.27 14.43
N GLY A 275 -18.63 -14.65 13.61
CA GLY A 275 -18.58 -14.77 12.16
C GLY A 275 -17.24 -14.28 11.60
N LEU A 276 -16.79 -13.10 12.02
CA LEU A 276 -15.49 -12.54 11.62
C LEU A 276 -14.34 -13.46 12.04
N TYR A 277 -14.30 -13.88 13.30
CA TYR A 277 -13.25 -14.75 13.84
C TYR A 277 -13.14 -16.09 13.09
N SER A 278 -14.24 -16.59 12.53
CA SER A 278 -14.23 -17.80 11.71
C SER A 278 -13.51 -17.61 10.36
N GLN A 279 -13.49 -16.38 9.85
CA GLN A 279 -12.81 -16.01 8.61
C GLN A 279 -11.34 -15.62 8.83
N TRP A 280 -10.93 -15.42 10.09
CA TRP A 280 -9.58 -14.95 10.39
C TRP A 280 -8.54 -16.04 10.10
N LYS A 281 -7.58 -15.69 9.25
CA LYS A 281 -6.45 -16.54 8.91
C LYS A 281 -5.23 -16.07 9.70
N GLN A 282 -4.41 -17.02 10.14
CA GLN A 282 -3.07 -16.73 10.65
C GLN A 282 -2.11 -16.71 9.47
N ASN A 283 -1.30 -15.66 9.36
CA ASN A 283 -0.33 -15.52 8.27
C ASN A 283 1.08 -15.72 8.80
N CYS A 284 1.93 -16.36 7.99
CA CYS A 284 3.34 -16.49 8.33
C CYS A 284 4.01 -15.12 8.28
N GLN A 285 4.84 -14.76 9.26
CA GLN A 285 5.54 -13.48 9.29
C GLN A 285 6.44 -13.29 8.07
N THR A 286 7.08 -14.36 7.59
CA THR A 286 8.05 -14.34 6.49
C THR A 286 7.38 -14.39 5.12
N CYS A 287 6.71 -15.48 4.79
CA CYS A 287 6.17 -15.70 3.45
C CYS A 287 4.72 -15.21 3.29
N LYS A 288 4.09 -14.72 4.36
CA LYS A 288 2.69 -14.25 4.40
C LYS A 288 1.64 -15.30 4.00
N LYS A 289 2.03 -16.56 3.78
CA LYS A 289 1.09 -17.64 3.44
C LYS A 289 0.04 -17.78 4.56
N PRO A 290 -1.26 -17.77 4.22
CA PRO A 290 -2.31 -18.04 5.18
C PRO A 290 -2.30 -19.50 5.62
N ASN A 291 -2.65 -19.72 6.88
CA ASN A 291 -2.79 -21.05 7.42
C ASN A 291 -4.05 -21.71 6.84
N GLU A 292 -3.86 -22.52 5.80
CA GLU A 292 -4.92 -23.26 5.11
C GLU A 292 -5.42 -24.48 5.91
N THR A 293 -4.56 -25.02 6.77
CA THR A 293 -4.83 -26.23 7.55
C THR A 293 -5.15 -25.90 9.01
N GLU A 294 -5.81 -26.80 9.73
CA GLU A 294 -5.94 -26.70 11.19
C GLU A 294 -4.58 -26.80 11.93
N ALA A 295 -3.49 -27.15 11.22
CA ALA A 295 -2.16 -27.21 11.79
C ALA A 295 -1.71 -25.82 12.25
N ARG A 296 -1.29 -25.70 13.51
CA ARG A 296 -0.87 -24.41 14.07
C ARG A 296 0.51 -24.02 13.53
N TYR A 297 0.64 -22.79 13.07
CA TYR A 297 1.95 -22.20 12.77
C TYR A 297 2.82 -22.19 14.03
N SER A 298 4.12 -22.45 13.85
CA SER A 298 5.10 -22.36 14.92
C SER A 298 5.26 -20.92 15.37
N ARG A 299 5.49 -20.69 16.68
CA ARG A 299 5.63 -19.33 17.24
C ARG A 299 7.01 -19.07 17.82
N CYS A 300 7.47 -17.82 17.77
CA CYS A 300 8.67 -17.43 18.49
C CYS A 300 8.44 -17.46 20.01
N LYS A 301 8.93 -18.50 20.68
CA LYS A 301 8.77 -18.71 22.13
C LYS A 301 9.23 -17.51 22.96
N ARG A 302 10.39 -16.92 22.65
CA ARG A 302 10.93 -15.78 23.41
C ARG A 302 10.07 -14.52 23.29
N CYS A 303 9.59 -14.18 22.09
CA CYS A 303 8.68 -13.04 21.91
C CYS A 303 7.38 -13.25 22.68
N TRP A 304 6.86 -14.47 22.64
CA TRP A 304 5.64 -14.84 23.34
C TRP A 304 5.80 -14.79 24.86
N ASP A 305 6.79 -15.48 25.41
CA ASP A 305 6.97 -15.61 26.86
C ASP A 305 7.35 -14.28 27.50
N THR A 306 8.17 -13.44 26.84
CA THR A 306 8.67 -12.18 27.41
C THR A 306 7.73 -11.00 27.17
N MET A 307 7.16 -10.88 25.97
CA MET A 307 6.41 -9.68 25.56
C MET A 307 4.95 -9.95 25.24
N GLN A 308 4.50 -11.22 25.31
CA GLN A 308 3.21 -11.66 24.76
C GLN A 308 3.01 -11.31 23.28
N ARG A 309 4.11 -11.08 22.54
CA ARG A 309 4.09 -10.73 21.11
C ARG A 309 4.02 -12.00 20.26
N GLU A 310 2.98 -12.12 19.46
CA GLU A 310 2.81 -13.25 18.54
C GLU A 310 3.60 -13.04 17.25
N VAL A 311 4.55 -13.95 16.97
CA VAL A 311 5.24 -14.03 15.68
C VAL A 311 5.19 -15.46 15.18
N LEU A 312 4.50 -15.66 14.05
CA LEU A 312 4.13 -16.97 13.51
C LEU A 312 4.93 -17.35 12.27
N TYR A 313 5.28 -18.63 12.15
CA TYR A 313 5.98 -19.17 10.99
C TYR A 313 5.35 -20.49 10.55
N CYS A 314 5.08 -20.61 9.25
CA CYS A 314 4.58 -21.85 8.66
C CYS A 314 5.66 -22.95 8.62
N SER A 315 6.94 -22.60 8.76
CA SER A 315 8.05 -23.54 8.78
C SER A 315 9.27 -23.00 9.54
N PRO A 316 10.18 -23.88 10.01
CA PRO A 316 11.48 -23.47 10.56
C PRO A 316 12.34 -22.69 9.56
N ALA A 317 12.19 -22.92 8.25
CA ALA A 317 12.90 -22.19 7.20
C ALA A 317 12.49 -20.72 7.19
N CYS A 318 11.18 -20.43 7.22
CA CYS A 318 10.66 -19.07 7.34
C CYS A 318 11.16 -18.39 8.62
N GLN A 319 11.13 -19.08 9.75
CA GLN A 319 11.67 -18.55 11.00
C GLN A 319 13.15 -18.18 10.89
N LYS A 320 13.98 -19.02 10.26
CA LYS A 320 15.42 -18.72 10.07
C LYS A 320 15.64 -17.50 9.17
N ILE A 321 14.82 -17.32 8.13
CA ILE A 321 14.89 -16.15 7.23
C ILE A 321 14.54 -14.88 8.01
N ASP A 322 13.40 -14.85 8.70
CA ASP A 322 12.97 -13.70 9.51
C ASP A 322 13.97 -13.39 10.63
N TRP A 323 14.51 -14.44 11.26
CA TRP A 323 15.56 -14.31 12.28
C TRP A 323 16.77 -13.53 11.77
N LYS A 324 17.27 -13.89 10.58
CA LYS A 324 18.40 -13.21 9.94
C LYS A 324 18.04 -11.82 9.43
N GLY A 325 16.84 -11.63 8.89
CA GLY A 325 16.38 -10.38 8.27
C GLY A 325 15.93 -9.28 9.24
N GLY A 326 16.01 -9.49 10.54
CA GLY A 326 15.78 -8.42 11.52
C GLY A 326 15.07 -8.86 12.81
N HIS A 327 14.41 -10.01 12.82
CA HIS A 327 13.71 -10.45 14.03
C HIS A 327 14.65 -10.64 15.22
N LYS A 328 15.89 -11.10 14.98
CA LYS A 328 16.92 -11.23 16.03
C LYS A 328 17.13 -9.92 16.79
N ALA A 329 17.10 -8.78 16.11
CA ALA A 329 17.34 -7.46 16.71
C ALA A 329 16.20 -7.02 17.65
N ILE A 330 14.97 -7.49 17.39
CA ILE A 330 13.79 -7.10 18.18
C ILE A 330 13.29 -8.22 19.11
N CYS A 331 13.84 -9.43 19.02
CA CYS A 331 13.32 -10.62 19.71
C CYS A 331 13.41 -10.47 21.24
N GLY A 332 12.25 -10.51 21.91
CA GLY A 332 12.15 -10.34 23.36
C GLY A 332 12.46 -8.91 23.85
N GLN A 333 12.46 -7.92 22.96
CA GLN A 333 12.64 -6.50 23.31
C GLN A 333 11.34 -5.73 23.13
N ALA A 334 11.12 -4.76 24.04
CA ALA A 334 10.06 -3.76 23.92
C ALA A 334 10.27 -2.88 22.69
N LEU A 335 9.18 -2.56 22.00
CA LEU A 335 9.23 -1.73 20.80
C LEU A 335 9.23 -0.25 21.21
N LYS A 336 10.13 0.52 20.62
CA LYS A 336 10.08 1.99 20.74
C LYS A 336 9.13 2.53 19.70
N PHE A 337 8.14 3.32 20.12
CA PHE A 337 7.33 4.12 19.20
C PHE A 337 8.24 5.21 18.64
N LYS A 338 8.30 5.31 17.31
CA LYS A 338 8.90 6.45 16.62
C LYS A 338 7.79 7.08 15.80
N PRO A 339 7.37 8.32 16.08
CA PRO A 339 6.46 9.03 15.19
C PRO A 339 7.09 9.15 13.80
N ASP A 340 6.27 9.09 12.75
CA ASP A 340 6.64 8.83 11.35
C ASP A 340 7.64 9.83 10.71
N SER A 341 8.14 10.85 11.42
CA SER A 341 9.04 11.86 10.86
C SER A 341 10.53 11.47 10.81
N GLU A 342 10.93 10.29 11.28
CA GLU A 342 12.37 9.94 11.44
C GLU A 342 12.79 8.55 10.94
N SER A 343 11.92 7.79 10.28
CA SER A 343 12.33 6.49 9.73
C SER A 343 13.12 6.64 8.45
N LYS A 344 14.44 6.78 8.57
CA LYS A 344 15.38 6.46 7.48
C LYS A 344 15.16 4.99 7.08
N PRO A 345 14.95 4.66 5.79
CA PRO A 345 14.68 3.29 5.38
C PRO A 345 15.80 2.35 5.85
N PRO A 346 15.47 1.15 6.35
CA PRO A 346 16.49 0.17 6.71
C PRO A 346 17.34 -0.16 5.48
N ALA A 347 18.66 -0.16 5.65
CA ALA A 347 19.57 -0.58 4.59
C ALA A 347 19.24 -2.04 4.19
N PRO A 348 19.12 -2.36 2.90
CA PRO A 348 18.85 -3.73 2.47
C PRO A 348 20.04 -4.65 2.82
N ASP A 349 19.77 -5.71 3.59
CA ASP A 349 20.77 -6.69 4.09
C ASP A 349 21.23 -7.72 3.04
N THR A 350 20.77 -7.62 1.78
CA THR A 350 21.16 -8.54 0.71
C THR A 350 22.22 -7.89 -0.16
N PRO A 351 23.36 -8.55 -0.48
CA PRO A 351 24.31 -8.03 -1.46
C PRO A 351 23.57 -7.86 -2.79
N SER A 352 23.25 -6.60 -3.11
CA SER A 352 22.58 -6.22 -4.33
C SER A 352 23.57 -6.32 -5.47
N LEU A 353 23.15 -6.87 -6.62
CA LEU A 353 23.95 -6.87 -7.85
C LEU A 353 24.21 -5.45 -8.36
N ILE A 354 23.38 -4.51 -7.92
CA ILE A 354 23.49 -3.10 -8.18
C ILE A 354 24.13 -2.45 -6.94
N GLY A 355 25.21 -1.69 -7.13
CA GLY A 355 25.89 -0.95 -6.06
C GLY A 355 24.98 -0.03 -5.25
N LEU A 356 25.51 0.59 -4.20
CA LEU A 356 24.76 1.60 -3.44
C LEU A 356 24.60 2.89 -4.26
N ALA A 357 23.54 3.66 -4.00
CA ALA A 357 23.40 4.98 -4.59
C ALA A 357 24.53 5.90 -4.08
N VAL A 358 25.07 6.73 -4.96
CA VAL A 358 26.08 7.73 -4.58
C VAL A 358 25.45 8.80 -3.69
N THR A 359 26.27 9.45 -2.87
CA THR A 359 25.83 10.54 -1.99
C THR A 359 25.07 11.60 -2.77
N GLY A 360 23.82 11.88 -2.38
CA GLY A 360 22.97 12.90 -2.99
C GLY A 360 21.97 12.36 -4.03
N TYR A 361 22.15 11.14 -4.53
CA TYR A 361 21.15 10.50 -5.39
C TYR A 361 20.19 9.62 -4.58
N GLN A 362 18.89 9.89 -4.68
CA GLN A 362 17.85 9.07 -4.07
C GLN A 362 17.10 8.28 -5.14
N ARG A 363 17.21 6.94 -5.06
CA ARG A 363 16.45 6.03 -5.92
C ARG A 363 14.95 6.22 -5.70
N SER A 364 14.18 6.25 -6.78
CA SER A 364 12.72 6.21 -6.67
C SER A 364 12.24 4.81 -6.25
N PRO A 365 11.03 4.69 -5.70
CA PRO A 365 10.45 3.36 -5.43
C PRO A 365 10.16 2.53 -6.68
N ALA A 366 9.89 3.15 -7.83
CA ALA A 366 9.83 2.45 -9.12
C ALA A 366 11.19 1.80 -9.44
N LEU A 367 12.29 2.55 -9.28
CA LEU A 367 13.64 2.04 -9.50
C LEU A 367 14.04 0.96 -8.47
N LEU A 368 13.62 1.09 -7.21
CA LEU A 368 13.82 0.04 -6.21
C LEU A 368 13.06 -1.24 -6.56
N THR A 369 11.86 -1.12 -7.14
CA THR A 369 11.10 -2.26 -7.67
C THR A 369 11.83 -2.92 -8.82
N GLN A 370 12.42 -2.14 -9.73
CA GLN A 370 13.26 -2.64 -10.82
C GLN A 370 14.50 -3.38 -10.31
N ILE A 371 15.23 -2.80 -9.36
CA ILE A 371 16.39 -3.42 -8.70
C ILE A 371 15.99 -4.74 -8.03
N LYS A 372 14.84 -4.77 -7.35
CA LYS A 372 14.33 -5.98 -6.69
C LYS A 372 14.11 -7.12 -7.69
N HIS A 373 13.49 -6.86 -8.83
CA HIS A 373 13.24 -7.88 -9.85
C HIS A 373 14.54 -8.38 -10.50
N ILE A 374 15.47 -7.48 -10.79
CA ILE A 374 16.80 -7.85 -11.31
C ILE A 374 17.58 -8.70 -10.30
N ASN A 375 17.58 -8.32 -9.02
CA ASN A 375 18.24 -9.09 -7.96
C ASN A 375 17.61 -10.47 -7.76
N ALA A 376 16.28 -10.58 -7.90
CA ALA A 376 15.57 -11.85 -7.82
C ALA A 376 15.83 -12.76 -9.03
N SER A 377 16.32 -12.20 -10.15
CA SER A 377 16.52 -12.95 -11.39
C SER A 377 17.69 -12.39 -12.21
N PRO A 378 18.95 -12.69 -11.81
CA PRO A 378 20.18 -12.13 -12.40
C PRO A 378 20.39 -12.40 -13.89
N GLY A 379 19.61 -13.33 -14.47
CA GLY A 379 19.61 -13.65 -15.89
C GLY A 379 18.98 -12.55 -16.76
N TYR A 380 18.13 -11.69 -16.19
CA TYR A 380 17.47 -10.62 -16.93
C TYR A 380 18.22 -9.29 -16.82
N ASP A 381 18.19 -8.53 -17.92
CA ASP A 381 18.93 -7.27 -18.06
C ASP A 381 18.06 -6.05 -17.75
N TYR A 382 16.75 -6.13 -17.97
CA TYR A 382 15.78 -5.11 -17.59
C TYR A 382 14.36 -5.69 -17.55
N PHE A 383 13.44 -5.05 -16.82
CA PHE A 383 12.00 -5.32 -16.91
C PHE A 383 11.23 -4.07 -17.33
N ILE A 384 10.20 -4.26 -18.15
CA ILE A 384 9.21 -3.24 -18.50
C ILE A 384 7.83 -3.71 -18.05
N TRP A 385 7.09 -2.90 -17.30
CA TRP A 385 5.73 -3.22 -16.86
C TRP A 385 4.72 -2.69 -17.87
N ALA A 386 4.24 -3.57 -18.74
CA ALA A 386 3.14 -3.29 -19.65
C ALA A 386 1.88 -4.04 -19.19
N ASN A 387 0.76 -3.33 -19.08
CA ASN A 387 -0.53 -3.93 -18.69
C ASN A 387 -0.45 -4.76 -17.39
N SER A 388 0.32 -4.28 -16.40
CA SER A 388 0.61 -4.97 -15.13
C SER A 388 1.39 -6.28 -15.25
N VAL A 389 1.89 -6.61 -16.44
CA VAL A 389 2.71 -7.78 -16.70
C VAL A 389 4.17 -7.35 -16.88
N PRO A 390 5.11 -7.89 -16.08
CA PRO A 390 6.53 -7.65 -16.29
C PRO A 390 7.00 -8.34 -17.58
N ILE A 391 7.49 -7.56 -18.54
CA ILE A 391 8.18 -8.02 -19.74
C ILE A 391 9.68 -7.93 -19.47
N TYR A 392 10.39 -9.05 -19.57
CA TYR A 392 11.83 -9.04 -19.39
C TYR A 392 12.56 -8.73 -20.71
N PHE A 393 13.74 -8.14 -20.59
CA PHE A 393 14.71 -7.94 -21.66
C PHE A 393 15.98 -8.71 -21.32
N ILE A 394 16.48 -9.50 -22.27
CA ILE A 394 17.77 -10.18 -22.21
C ILE A 394 18.53 -9.87 -23.50
N PHE A 395 19.72 -9.28 -23.37
CA PHE A 395 20.60 -9.01 -24.51
C PHE A 395 21.53 -10.21 -24.72
N PRO A 396 21.38 -11.02 -25.77
CA PRO A 396 22.11 -12.28 -25.90
C PRO A 396 23.61 -12.08 -26.19
N HIS A 397 23.96 -11.02 -26.92
CA HIS A 397 25.35 -10.75 -27.33
C HIS A 397 26.20 -10.24 -26.14
N PRO A 398 27.25 -10.96 -25.69
CA PRO A 398 27.93 -10.66 -24.43
C PRO A 398 28.55 -9.26 -24.33
N PRO A 399 29.23 -8.72 -25.37
CA PRO A 399 29.71 -7.34 -25.35
C PRO A 399 28.59 -6.31 -25.13
N VAL A 400 27.46 -6.49 -25.79
CA VAL A 400 26.32 -5.56 -25.69
C VAL A 400 25.65 -5.68 -24.32
N ARG A 401 25.48 -6.91 -23.82
CA ARG A 401 25.02 -7.14 -22.45
C ARG A 401 25.93 -6.47 -21.42
N ALA A 402 27.24 -6.57 -21.59
CA ALA A 402 28.20 -5.93 -20.68
C ALA A 402 28.07 -4.39 -20.72
N ALA A 403 27.99 -3.80 -21.91
CA ALA A 403 27.77 -2.36 -22.08
C ALA A 403 26.44 -1.90 -21.45
N TRP A 404 25.35 -2.65 -21.68
CA TRP A 404 24.05 -2.37 -21.09
C TRP A 404 24.10 -2.43 -19.56
N ARG A 405 24.70 -3.48 -18.98
CA ARG A 405 24.79 -3.63 -17.52
C ARG A 405 25.62 -2.54 -16.88
N ALA A 406 26.71 -2.10 -17.51
CA ALA A 406 27.51 -0.98 -17.06
C ALA A 406 26.71 0.34 -17.06
N ALA A 407 25.98 0.62 -18.15
CA ALA A 407 25.11 1.78 -18.25
C ALA A 407 24.00 1.74 -17.18
N ARG A 408 23.34 0.59 -17.02
CA ARG A 408 22.30 0.36 -16.00
C ARG A 408 22.83 0.57 -14.59
N GLU A 409 24.00 0.02 -14.27
CA GLU A 409 24.62 0.19 -12.96
C GLU A 409 24.95 1.66 -12.68
N LYS A 410 25.54 2.37 -13.65
CA LYS A 410 25.78 3.81 -13.55
C LYS A 410 24.47 4.57 -13.32
N ALA A 411 23.46 4.37 -14.17
CA ALA A 411 22.16 5.02 -14.03
C ALA A 411 21.50 4.74 -12.67
N PHE A 412 21.54 3.50 -12.19
CA PHE A 412 20.94 3.10 -10.92
C PHE A 412 21.69 3.65 -9.69
N THR A 413 23.00 3.90 -9.82
CA THR A 413 23.84 4.38 -8.71
C THR A 413 23.94 5.89 -8.67
N THR A 414 23.94 6.57 -9.82
CA THR A 414 24.17 8.01 -9.90
C THR A 414 22.98 8.83 -10.39
N GLY A 415 21.99 8.21 -11.05
CA GLY A 415 20.92 8.94 -11.73
C GLY A 415 21.41 9.78 -12.92
N ASP A 416 22.53 9.43 -13.53
CA ASP A 416 23.12 10.17 -14.65
C ASP A 416 22.16 10.24 -15.86
N HIS A 417 21.64 11.44 -16.11
CA HIS A 417 20.60 11.70 -17.11
C HIS A 417 21.02 11.30 -18.54
N ASP A 418 22.27 11.56 -18.93
CA ASP A 418 22.79 11.17 -20.25
C ASP A 418 22.79 9.64 -20.41
N THR A 419 23.18 8.90 -19.36
CA THR A 419 23.15 7.43 -19.34
C THR A 419 21.71 6.91 -19.39
N VAL A 420 20.78 7.54 -18.66
CA VAL A 420 19.35 7.19 -18.69
C VAL A 420 18.77 7.40 -20.10
N ALA A 421 19.08 8.52 -20.75
CA ALA A 421 18.64 8.80 -22.13
C ALA A 421 19.23 7.80 -23.13
N ALA A 422 20.51 7.46 -23.02
CA ALA A 422 21.14 6.45 -23.86
C ALA A 422 20.52 5.04 -23.65
N MET A 423 20.22 4.68 -22.39
CA MET A 423 19.50 3.44 -22.07
C MET A 423 18.10 3.42 -22.65
N PHE A 424 17.35 4.52 -22.52
CA PHE A 424 16.00 4.64 -23.09
C PHE A 424 16.01 4.43 -24.60
N GLN A 425 16.86 5.17 -25.32
CA GLN A 425 16.96 5.03 -26.77
C GLN A 425 17.33 3.61 -27.18
N PHE A 426 18.25 2.97 -26.46
CA PHE A 426 18.64 1.59 -26.72
C PHE A 426 17.47 0.61 -26.46
N LEU A 427 16.68 0.79 -25.40
CA LEU A 427 15.49 -0.02 -25.12
C LEU A 427 14.41 0.13 -26.19
N ILE A 428 14.15 1.35 -26.67
CA ILE A 428 13.17 1.59 -27.74
C ILE A 428 13.57 0.84 -29.02
N VAL A 429 14.83 1.00 -29.46
CA VAL A 429 15.33 0.30 -30.65
C VAL A 429 15.26 -1.22 -30.45
N SER A 430 15.62 -1.71 -29.26
CA SER A 430 15.53 -3.13 -28.93
C SER A 430 14.08 -3.64 -28.98
N ALA A 431 13.15 -2.88 -28.40
CA ALA A 431 11.74 -3.22 -28.35
C ALA A 431 11.15 -3.31 -29.75
N GLN A 432 11.37 -2.28 -30.58
CA GLN A 432 10.89 -2.21 -31.97
C GLN A 432 11.40 -3.38 -32.85
N GLN A 433 12.56 -3.94 -32.53
CA GLN A 433 13.16 -5.08 -33.25
C GLN A 433 12.81 -6.45 -32.63
N SER A 434 11.84 -6.49 -31.72
CA SER A 434 11.46 -7.69 -30.97
C SER A 434 9.94 -7.88 -30.91
N ALA A 435 9.48 -8.88 -30.16
CA ALA A 435 8.06 -9.07 -29.88
C ALA A 435 7.50 -8.09 -28.82
N ALA A 436 8.34 -7.24 -28.19
CA ALA A 436 7.95 -6.42 -27.05
C ALA A 436 6.72 -5.51 -27.31
N PRO A 437 6.57 -4.85 -28.48
CA PRO A 437 5.38 -4.04 -28.77
C PRO A 437 4.09 -4.86 -28.77
N SER A 438 4.14 -6.10 -29.28
CA SER A 438 2.98 -7.02 -29.26
C SER A 438 2.62 -7.50 -27.85
N LEU A 439 3.56 -7.41 -26.90
CA LEU A 439 3.35 -7.67 -25.48
C LEU A 439 2.90 -6.43 -24.71
N GLY A 440 2.84 -5.26 -25.35
CA GLY A 440 2.41 -3.99 -24.76
C GLY A 440 3.55 -3.07 -24.30
N ALA A 441 4.82 -3.45 -24.47
CA ALA A 441 5.96 -2.56 -24.23
C ALA A 441 6.15 -1.60 -25.40
N THR A 442 5.25 -0.62 -25.51
CA THR A 442 5.34 0.48 -26.49
C THR A 442 6.33 1.55 -26.02
N ASP A 443 6.70 2.45 -26.94
CA ASP A 443 7.64 3.53 -26.65
C ASP A 443 7.18 4.40 -25.48
N ASP A 444 5.89 4.75 -25.43
CA ASP A 444 5.28 5.53 -24.34
C ASP A 444 5.29 4.80 -22.99
N VAL A 445 5.13 3.47 -23.00
CA VAL A 445 5.19 2.65 -21.77
C VAL A 445 6.61 2.64 -21.22
N ILE A 446 7.59 2.41 -22.08
CA ILE A 446 9.01 2.42 -21.70
C ILE A 446 9.41 3.80 -21.18
N LEU A 447 8.96 4.87 -21.85
CA LEU A 447 9.25 6.24 -21.47
C LEU A 447 8.70 6.57 -20.09
N ARG A 448 7.39 6.39 -19.88
CA ARG A 448 6.75 6.68 -18.60
C ARG A 448 7.39 5.92 -17.45
N GLN A 449 7.72 4.65 -17.67
CA GLN A 449 8.40 3.84 -16.66
C GLN A 449 9.78 4.42 -16.32
N MET A 450 10.61 4.73 -17.32
CA MET A 450 11.94 5.29 -17.06
C MET A 450 11.88 6.67 -16.40
N MET A 451 10.93 7.53 -16.79
CA MET A 451 10.69 8.81 -16.11
C MET A 451 10.39 8.61 -14.63
N ALA A 452 9.53 7.64 -14.29
CA ALA A 452 9.19 7.32 -12.90
C ALA A 452 10.38 6.71 -12.14
N GLU A 453 11.11 5.78 -12.75
CA GLU A 453 12.28 5.13 -12.16
C GLU A 453 13.38 6.14 -11.83
N TYR A 454 13.71 7.04 -12.74
CA TYR A 454 14.84 7.96 -12.58
C TYR A 454 14.43 9.36 -12.08
N LYS A 455 13.13 9.64 -11.92
CA LYS A 455 12.59 10.99 -11.65
C LYS A 455 13.05 12.01 -12.68
N PHE A 456 13.14 11.58 -13.93
CA PHE A 456 13.70 12.37 -15.02
C PHE A 456 12.60 12.84 -15.97
N TRP A 457 11.94 13.94 -15.62
CA TRP A 457 10.76 14.45 -16.34
C TRP A 457 11.09 15.07 -17.71
N ASP A 458 12.33 15.48 -17.94
CA ASP A 458 12.80 16.03 -19.21
C ASP A 458 13.41 14.96 -20.15
N LEU A 459 13.17 13.67 -19.88
CA LEU A 459 13.80 12.55 -20.60
C LEU A 459 13.56 12.63 -22.12
N GLU A 460 12.34 12.96 -22.57
CA GLU A 460 12.04 13.12 -24.01
C GLU A 460 12.98 14.13 -24.68
N ARG A 461 13.10 15.33 -24.09
CA ARG A 461 13.95 16.40 -24.62
C ARG A 461 15.41 15.96 -24.70
N THR A 462 15.93 15.33 -23.63
CA THR A 462 17.31 14.84 -23.60
C THR A 462 17.55 13.69 -24.59
N VAL A 463 16.54 12.86 -24.84
CA VAL A 463 16.62 11.81 -25.87
C VAL A 463 16.69 12.43 -27.26
N ASP A 464 15.94 13.48 -27.54
CA ASP A 464 16.02 14.18 -28.84
C ASP A 464 17.38 14.84 -29.04
N GLU A 465 17.95 15.45 -27.99
CA GLU A 465 19.33 15.96 -28.00
C GLU A 465 20.35 14.84 -28.23
N THR A 466 20.14 13.68 -27.60
CA THR A 466 21.01 12.49 -27.75
C THR A 466 20.92 11.91 -29.16
N LYS A 467 19.72 11.86 -29.75
CA LYS A 467 19.49 11.47 -31.15
C LYS A 467 20.18 12.45 -32.10
N ALA A 468 20.10 13.75 -31.88
CA ALA A 468 20.76 14.76 -32.71
C ALA A 468 22.31 14.59 -32.66
N LYS A 469 22.87 14.31 -31.48
CA LYS A 469 24.31 13.99 -31.34
C LYS A 469 24.67 12.70 -32.09
N THR A 470 23.80 11.70 -32.06
CA THR A 470 24.00 10.41 -32.74
C THR A 470 23.84 10.51 -34.26
N PHE A 471 22.94 11.36 -34.75
CA PHE A 471 22.80 11.64 -36.18
C PHE A 471 24.09 12.24 -36.78
N ASN A 472 24.84 12.98 -35.97
CA ASN A 472 26.16 13.50 -36.33
C ASN A 472 27.29 12.49 -36.14
N ASP A 473 27.02 11.30 -35.55
CA ASP A 473 27.97 10.19 -35.63
C ASP A 473 27.96 9.66 -37.06
N SER A 474 29.07 9.87 -37.79
CA SER A 474 29.28 9.34 -39.14
C SER A 474 28.99 7.83 -39.27
N MET A 475 29.02 7.09 -38.14
CA MET A 475 28.79 5.66 -38.07
C MET A 475 27.37 5.28 -37.59
N GLN A 476 26.51 6.24 -37.24
CA GLN A 476 25.13 6.04 -36.75
C GLN A 476 25.01 4.98 -35.63
N ARG A 477 26.03 4.86 -34.78
CA ARG A 477 26.05 3.85 -33.71
C ARG A 477 25.03 4.23 -32.64
N PRO A 478 24.29 3.26 -32.05
CA PRO A 478 23.47 3.54 -30.89
C PRO A 478 24.29 4.25 -29.79
N PRO A 479 23.76 5.30 -29.13
CA PRO A 479 24.57 6.12 -28.22
C PRO A 479 25.17 5.31 -27.07
N LEU A 480 24.46 4.29 -26.59
CA LEU A 480 24.97 3.37 -25.57
C LEU A 480 26.21 2.58 -26.04
N LEU A 481 26.23 2.13 -27.30
CA LEU A 481 27.38 1.41 -27.86
C LEU A 481 28.54 2.36 -28.19
N SER A 482 28.22 3.58 -28.64
CA SER A 482 29.23 4.63 -28.83
C SER A 482 29.90 5.00 -27.51
N ALA A 483 29.12 5.22 -26.44
CA ALA A 483 29.62 5.51 -25.10
C ALA A 483 30.46 4.36 -24.52
N ALA A 484 30.16 3.12 -24.91
CA ALA A 484 30.93 1.93 -24.54
C ALA A 484 32.19 1.72 -25.40
N GLY A 485 32.47 2.60 -26.36
CA GLY A 485 33.68 2.54 -27.19
C GLY A 485 33.67 1.47 -28.28
N PHE A 486 32.49 1.01 -28.71
CA PHE A 486 32.39 0.00 -29.77
C PHE A 486 32.93 0.54 -31.10
N SER A 487 33.83 -0.22 -31.72
CA SER A 487 34.29 0.03 -33.07
C SER A 487 33.20 -0.25 -34.10
N MET A 488 33.35 0.33 -35.30
CA MET A 488 32.43 0.12 -36.42
C MET A 488 32.29 -1.36 -36.77
N ARG A 489 33.42 -2.09 -36.78
CA ARG A 489 33.44 -3.54 -37.00
C ARG A 489 32.62 -4.30 -35.96
N GLN A 490 32.75 -3.96 -34.67
CA GLN A 490 31.96 -4.61 -33.61
C GLN A 490 30.47 -4.30 -33.74
N CYS A 491 30.10 -3.10 -34.19
CA CYS A 491 28.70 -2.76 -34.48
C CYS A 491 28.15 -3.51 -35.70
N GLN A 492 28.98 -3.75 -36.73
CA GLN A 492 28.61 -4.56 -37.89
C GLN A 492 28.46 -6.04 -37.53
N GLU A 493 29.44 -6.61 -36.82
CA GLU A 493 29.37 -7.98 -36.29
C GLU A 493 28.12 -8.16 -35.42
N TYR A 494 27.82 -7.17 -34.57
CA TYR A 494 26.58 -7.14 -33.80
C TYR A 494 25.34 -7.10 -34.70
N SER A 495 25.29 -6.23 -35.71
CA SER A 495 24.17 -6.15 -36.66
C SER A 495 23.93 -7.44 -37.43
N GLU A 496 24.98 -8.17 -37.78
CA GLU A 496 24.88 -9.47 -38.42
C GLU A 496 24.38 -10.54 -37.45
N ASP A 497 24.91 -10.56 -36.22
CA ASP A 497 24.50 -11.50 -35.17
C ASP A 497 23.03 -11.31 -34.78
N ILE A 498 22.58 -10.05 -34.67
CA ILE A 498 21.16 -9.68 -34.50
C ILE A 498 20.29 -10.33 -35.56
N ARG A 499 20.71 -10.26 -36.82
CA ARG A 499 19.92 -10.76 -37.95
C ARG A 499 19.76 -12.29 -37.88
N VAL A 500 20.71 -12.99 -37.27
CA VAL A 500 20.72 -14.45 -37.17
C VAL A 500 20.05 -14.93 -35.87
N ASN A 501 20.34 -14.29 -34.74
CA ASN A 501 19.98 -14.76 -33.40
C ASN A 501 18.90 -13.92 -32.69
N GLY A 502 18.43 -12.84 -33.33
CA GLY A 502 17.50 -11.88 -32.76
C GLY A 502 18.19 -10.81 -31.90
N PHE A 503 17.64 -9.59 -31.90
CA PHE A 503 18.25 -8.44 -31.22
C PHE A 503 18.20 -8.56 -29.69
N VAL A 504 17.07 -9.02 -29.17
CA VAL A 504 16.79 -9.11 -27.75
C VAL A 504 15.77 -10.23 -27.52
N ASN A 505 16.00 -11.03 -26.48
CA ASN A 505 15.01 -11.99 -26.03
C ASN A 505 14.07 -11.27 -25.06
N VAL A 506 12.80 -11.19 -25.46
CA VAL A 506 11.73 -10.57 -24.69
C VAL A 506 10.63 -11.58 -24.42
N GLY A 507 10.01 -11.49 -23.25
CA GLY A 507 8.92 -12.36 -22.90
C GLY A 507 8.21 -11.91 -21.63
N ILE A 508 7.05 -12.49 -21.39
CA ILE A 508 6.30 -12.28 -20.15
C ILE A 508 7.02 -13.04 -19.03
N PHE A 509 7.36 -12.33 -17.97
CA PHE A 509 7.91 -12.95 -16.78
C PHE A 509 6.78 -13.63 -15.98
N THR A 510 6.83 -14.95 -15.91
CA THR A 510 6.00 -15.77 -15.02
C THR A 510 6.85 -16.17 -13.80
N PRO A 511 6.51 -15.75 -12.58
CA PRO A 511 7.20 -16.21 -11.38
C PRO A 511 7.07 -17.73 -11.28
N SER A 512 8.20 -18.45 -11.25
CA SER A 512 8.26 -19.89 -11.01
C SER A 512 8.04 -20.25 -9.56
#